data_AF-D3S031-F1
#
_entry.id   AF-D3S031-F1
#
_cell.length_a   1.000
_cell.length_b   1.000
_cell.length_c   1.000
_cell.angle_alpha   90.00
_cell.angle_beta   90.00
_cell.angle_gamma   90.00
#
_symmetry.space_group_name_H-M   'P 1'
#
loop_
_entity.id
_entity.type
_entity.pdbx_description
1 polymer ?
#
loop_
_entity_poly.entity_id
_entity_poly.type
_entity_poly.pdbx_seq_one_letter_code
_entity_poly.pdbx_strand_id
1 'polypeptide(L)'
;MHLYIFPEKDSEKILASLKNLKPAFKAEKNYEVFAVSDDGRVMAGKYKKTFFVLSEEDLVFPVEPLESYRIIFGDYGEAKFENSTVYVPREKSEIVLRNLVPFLSEITVAKILIKDARLRAEHLTKEETKIISEVTKILEGAKTLSVSKLEELAYSISSLKGSFFSAYMQFKDELEEISSSLIRAEEHSGELGFAELISSLRSQLRALRQYESSFESTLSGVRDALDTVHLKLESLHRKENLELQRKTSSLQAAAAVIEFIAVFYYSMGIWSKYANLEEIPKWISFSLLAILSTLVVICTEAVGEVLTSKKLNGRFYVVTTLLILVIIAMLLVTVYY
;
A
#
# COMPACT_ATOMS: atom_id res chain seq x y z
N MET A 1 36.63 -36.55 0.99
CA MET A 1 36.77 -35.14 1.40
C MET A 1 35.40 -34.63 1.83
N HIS A 2 35.34 -33.68 2.75
CA HIS A 2 34.14 -33.13 3.36
C HIS A 2 34.18 -31.61 3.20
N LEU A 3 33.07 -31.02 2.75
CA LEU A 3 32.88 -29.59 2.68
C LEU A 3 31.78 -29.20 3.67
N TYR A 4 32.11 -28.33 4.61
CA TYR A 4 31.18 -27.77 5.58
C TYR A 4 30.96 -26.30 5.27
N ILE A 5 29.71 -25.86 5.26
CA ILE A 5 29.34 -24.48 4.94
C ILE A 5 28.70 -23.86 6.16
N PHE A 6 29.11 -22.66 6.52
CA PHE A 6 28.70 -21.91 7.71
C PHE A 6 28.29 -20.48 7.35
N PRO A 7 27.53 -19.81 8.22
CA PRO A 7 27.37 -18.36 8.13
C PRO A 7 28.71 -17.66 8.35
N GLU A 8 28.99 -16.58 7.61
CA GLU A 8 30.24 -15.81 7.77
C GLU A 8 30.48 -15.34 9.22
N LYS A 9 29.41 -14.94 9.93
CA LYS A 9 29.46 -14.46 11.31
C LYS A 9 30.04 -15.47 12.31
N ASP A 10 30.06 -16.76 11.97
CA ASP A 10 30.56 -17.82 12.85
C ASP A 10 32.01 -18.20 12.52
N SER A 11 32.64 -17.57 11.51
CA SER A 11 33.99 -17.87 11.03
C SER A 11 35.06 -17.87 12.13
N GLU A 12 35.06 -16.89 13.03
CA GLU A 12 36.02 -16.82 14.14
C GLU A 12 35.93 -18.03 15.09
N LYS A 13 34.70 -18.44 15.44
CA LYS A 13 34.46 -19.60 16.31
C LYS A 13 34.88 -20.89 15.64
N ILE A 14 34.60 -21.03 14.35
CA ILE A 14 35.01 -22.20 13.57
C ILE A 14 36.53 -22.26 13.45
N LEU A 15 37.20 -21.15 13.09
CA LEU A 15 38.66 -21.09 12.99
C LEU A 15 39.35 -21.41 14.32
N ALA A 16 38.83 -20.91 15.44
CA ALA A 16 39.36 -21.21 16.77
C ALA A 16 39.26 -22.70 17.16
N SER A 17 38.29 -23.42 16.60
CA SER A 17 38.12 -24.86 16.85
C SER A 17 39.06 -25.76 16.04
N LEU A 18 39.62 -25.24 14.94
CA LEU A 18 40.49 -25.98 14.04
C LEU A 18 41.95 -25.89 14.49
N LYS A 19 42.58 -27.04 14.78
CA LYS A 19 43.98 -27.12 15.22
C LYS A 19 44.93 -27.08 14.02
N ASN A 20 46.15 -26.56 14.25
CA ASN A 20 47.27 -26.60 13.28
C ASN A 20 47.00 -25.88 11.94
N LEU A 21 46.11 -24.90 11.92
CA LEU A 21 45.92 -24.03 10.76
C LEU A 21 46.97 -22.91 10.74
N LYS A 22 47.63 -22.73 9.58
CA LYS A 22 48.47 -21.56 9.31
C LYS A 22 47.74 -20.57 8.41
N PRO A 23 47.90 -19.26 8.64
CA PRO A 23 47.32 -18.25 7.76
C PRO A 23 47.90 -18.37 6.34
N ALA A 24 47.03 -18.39 5.33
CA ALA A 24 47.39 -18.53 3.92
C ALA A 24 47.04 -17.27 3.10
N PHE A 25 45.93 -16.61 3.42
CA PHE A 25 45.43 -15.38 2.77
C PHE A 25 45.54 -15.37 1.23
N LYS A 26 45.12 -16.48 0.60
CA LYS A 26 45.17 -16.65 -0.85
C LYS A 26 43.82 -16.30 -1.47
N ALA A 27 43.79 -15.32 -2.36
CA ALA A 27 42.62 -15.05 -3.19
C ALA A 27 42.60 -16.02 -4.38
N GLU A 28 41.63 -16.91 -4.42
CA GLU A 28 41.28 -17.67 -5.62
C GLU A 28 40.25 -16.86 -6.42
N LYS A 29 40.10 -17.18 -7.72
CA LYS A 29 39.25 -16.42 -8.66
C LYS A 29 37.85 -16.11 -8.10
N ASN A 30 37.27 -17.05 -7.34
CA ASN A 30 35.90 -16.97 -6.87
C ASN A 30 35.78 -16.92 -5.32
N TYR A 31 36.82 -17.22 -4.55
CA TYR A 31 36.75 -17.31 -3.08
C TYR A 31 38.09 -16.99 -2.43
N GLU A 32 38.09 -16.70 -1.14
CA GLU A 32 39.28 -16.38 -0.36
C GLU A 32 39.63 -17.53 0.59
N VAL A 33 40.90 -17.94 0.62
CA VAL A 33 41.42 -18.93 1.56
C VAL A 33 42.13 -18.20 2.68
N PHE A 34 41.63 -18.34 3.91
CA PHE A 34 42.21 -17.67 5.07
C PHE A 34 43.28 -18.52 5.73
N ALA A 35 43.05 -19.82 5.85
CA ALA A 35 43.99 -20.70 6.52
C ALA A 35 44.00 -22.11 5.93
N VAL A 36 45.16 -22.76 6.00
CA VAL A 36 45.38 -24.13 5.54
C VAL A 36 46.18 -24.88 6.61
N SER A 37 45.90 -26.16 6.82
CA SER A 37 46.67 -26.99 7.74
C SER A 37 48.07 -27.27 7.20
N ASP A 38 49.01 -27.58 8.09
CA ASP A 38 50.40 -27.87 7.73
C ASP A 38 50.56 -29.02 6.73
N ASP A 39 49.64 -29.98 6.74
CA ASP A 39 49.58 -31.12 5.83
C ASP A 39 48.69 -30.89 4.60
N GLY A 40 48.07 -29.72 4.47
CA GLY A 40 47.18 -29.36 3.36
C GLY A 40 45.82 -30.07 3.37
N ARG A 41 45.53 -30.89 4.39
CA ARG A 41 44.30 -31.70 4.45
C ARG A 41 43.06 -30.91 4.86
N VAL A 42 43.24 -29.77 5.53
CA VAL A 42 42.18 -28.87 5.96
C VAL A 42 42.40 -27.48 5.39
N MET A 43 41.38 -26.93 4.76
CA MET A 43 41.38 -25.58 4.19
C MET A 43 40.13 -24.84 4.66
N ALA A 44 40.32 -23.63 5.17
CA ALA A 44 39.24 -22.77 5.61
C ALA A 44 39.25 -21.46 4.83
N GLY A 45 38.07 -21.04 4.36
CA GLY A 45 37.95 -19.88 3.50
C GLY A 45 36.56 -19.27 3.51
N LYS A 46 36.39 -18.24 2.69
CA LYS A 46 35.18 -17.45 2.58
C LYS A 46 34.74 -17.34 1.14
N TYR A 47 33.44 -17.51 0.92
CA TYR A 47 32.76 -17.21 -0.32
C TYR A 47 31.58 -16.28 -0.02
N LYS A 48 31.71 -14.99 -0.38
CA LYS A 48 30.71 -13.96 -0.08
C LYS A 48 30.28 -13.99 1.39
N LYS A 49 28.98 -14.19 1.68
CA LYS A 49 28.40 -14.23 3.03
C LYS A 49 28.50 -15.61 3.71
N THR A 50 29.22 -16.55 3.11
CA THR A 50 29.41 -17.91 3.62
C THR A 50 30.88 -18.17 3.96
N PHE A 51 31.08 -18.90 5.04
CA PHE A 51 32.38 -19.43 5.44
C PHE A 51 32.39 -20.94 5.16
N PHE A 52 33.48 -21.48 4.63
CA PHE A 52 33.58 -22.89 4.31
C PHE A 52 34.82 -23.52 4.93
N VAL A 53 34.70 -24.81 5.25
CA VAL A 53 35.82 -25.66 5.68
C VAL A 53 35.83 -26.90 4.81
N LEU A 54 36.95 -27.13 4.15
CA LEU A 54 37.23 -28.32 3.36
C LEU A 54 38.18 -29.21 4.14
N SER A 55 37.86 -30.49 4.33
CA SER A 55 38.67 -31.43 5.12
C SER A 55 38.71 -32.81 4.48
N GLU A 56 39.83 -33.51 4.53
CA GLU A 56 39.86 -34.94 4.18
C GLU A 56 39.17 -35.82 5.22
N GLU A 57 39.16 -35.38 6.48
CA GLU A 57 38.60 -36.08 7.64
C GLU A 57 37.25 -35.46 8.07
N ASP A 58 36.43 -36.26 8.75
CA ASP A 58 35.18 -35.77 9.33
C ASP A 58 35.47 -34.95 10.61
N LEU A 59 35.08 -33.68 10.60
CA LEU A 59 35.37 -32.72 11.67
C LEU A 59 34.12 -32.41 12.49
N VAL A 60 34.30 -32.28 13.81
CA VAL A 60 33.26 -31.85 14.73
C VAL A 60 33.45 -30.38 15.06
N PHE A 61 32.41 -29.58 14.83
CA PHE A 61 32.43 -28.13 15.01
C PHE A 61 31.60 -27.70 16.22
N PRO A 62 31.93 -26.56 16.85
CA PRO A 62 31.14 -25.99 17.95
C PRO A 62 29.81 -25.38 17.49
N VAL A 63 29.64 -25.15 16.19
CA VAL A 63 28.42 -24.63 15.57
C VAL A 63 28.00 -25.61 14.48
N GLU A 64 26.70 -25.84 14.34
CA GLU A 64 26.17 -26.71 13.29
C GLU A 64 26.37 -26.05 11.91
N PRO A 65 26.89 -26.77 10.91
CA PRO A 65 27.00 -26.26 9.55
C PRO A 65 25.60 -26.03 8.96
N LEU A 66 25.48 -25.03 8.09
CA LEU A 66 24.31 -24.80 7.25
C LEU A 66 24.00 -26.04 6.40
N GLU A 67 25.05 -26.65 5.85
CA GLU A 67 25.00 -27.91 5.13
C GLU A 67 26.40 -28.53 5.15
N SER A 68 26.45 -29.87 5.07
CA SER A 68 27.70 -30.61 4.91
C SER A 68 27.62 -31.50 3.68
N TYR A 69 28.70 -31.55 2.90
CA TYR A 69 28.78 -32.30 1.67
C TYR A 69 29.96 -33.27 1.70
N ARG A 70 29.70 -34.52 1.31
CA ARG A 70 30.76 -35.51 1.13
C ARG A 70 31.20 -35.54 -0.33
N ILE A 71 32.47 -35.26 -0.61
CA ILE A 71 33.03 -35.26 -1.95
C ILE A 71 33.86 -36.54 -2.14
N ILE A 72 33.48 -37.33 -3.14
CA ILE A 72 34.08 -38.63 -3.48
C ILE A 72 34.66 -38.55 -4.89
N PHE A 73 35.97 -38.76 -4.99
CA PHE A 73 36.66 -38.83 -6.28
C PHE A 73 36.76 -40.27 -6.75
N GLY A 74 36.36 -40.54 -7.99
CA GLY A 74 36.39 -41.87 -8.57
C GLY A 74 36.34 -41.87 -10.10
N ASP A 75 36.24 -43.06 -10.68
CA ASP A 75 36.17 -43.26 -12.12
C ASP A 75 34.70 -43.16 -12.57
N TYR A 76 34.18 -41.94 -12.52
CA TYR A 76 32.82 -41.59 -12.93
C TYR A 76 32.85 -40.91 -14.31
N GLY A 77 31.84 -41.15 -15.15
CA GLY A 77 31.73 -40.48 -16.45
C GLY A 77 31.37 -39.00 -16.32
N GLU A 78 30.41 -38.66 -15.47
CA GLU A 78 29.99 -37.29 -15.16
C GLU A 78 29.88 -37.12 -13.64
N ALA A 79 30.00 -35.87 -13.19
CA ALA A 79 29.79 -35.56 -11.78
C ALA A 79 28.29 -35.69 -11.44
N LYS A 80 28.01 -36.24 -10.26
CA LYS A 80 26.65 -36.53 -9.79
C LYS A 80 26.45 -36.06 -8.37
N PHE A 81 25.23 -35.67 -8.05
CA PHE A 81 24.84 -35.20 -6.72
C PHE A 81 23.73 -36.10 -6.16
N GLU A 82 24.00 -36.83 -5.08
CA GLU A 82 23.02 -37.70 -4.42
C GLU A 82 23.19 -37.61 -2.90
N ASN A 83 22.11 -37.34 -2.16
CA ASN A 83 22.09 -37.36 -0.68
C ASN A 83 23.25 -36.59 -0.02
N SER A 84 23.47 -35.33 -0.44
CA SER A 84 24.59 -34.49 0.01
C SER A 84 25.99 -35.08 -0.24
N THR A 85 26.08 -36.08 -1.13
CA THR A 85 27.32 -36.63 -1.64
C THR A 85 27.53 -36.18 -3.08
N VAL A 86 28.73 -35.67 -3.37
CA VAL A 86 29.16 -35.22 -4.69
C VAL A 86 30.18 -36.21 -5.22
N TYR A 87 29.82 -36.90 -6.30
CA TYR A 87 30.72 -37.79 -7.02
C TYR A 87 31.42 -37.00 -8.12
N VAL A 88 32.75 -37.00 -8.12
CA VAL A 88 33.57 -36.21 -9.04
C VAL A 88 34.55 -37.12 -9.80
N PRO A 89 34.60 -37.05 -11.15
CA PRO A 89 35.61 -37.75 -11.94
C PRO A 89 37.04 -37.31 -11.54
N ARG A 90 37.95 -38.28 -11.31
CA ARG A 90 39.34 -37.99 -10.91
C ARG A 90 40.06 -37.04 -11.86
N GLU A 91 39.83 -37.20 -13.16
CA GLU A 91 40.45 -36.41 -14.24
C GLU A 91 40.14 -34.91 -14.16
N LYS A 92 39.04 -34.52 -13.51
CA LYS A 92 38.60 -33.12 -13.37
C LYS A 92 38.79 -32.55 -11.97
N SER A 93 39.49 -33.25 -11.07
CA SER A 93 39.57 -32.92 -9.64
C SER A 93 39.95 -31.46 -9.33
N GLU A 94 40.99 -30.90 -9.95
CA GLU A 94 41.45 -29.53 -9.65
C GLU A 94 40.47 -28.45 -10.15
N ILE A 95 39.94 -28.60 -11.36
CA ILE A 95 38.99 -27.65 -11.97
C ILE A 95 37.65 -27.70 -11.22
N VAL A 96 37.20 -28.91 -10.88
CA VAL A 96 35.96 -29.12 -10.13
C VAL A 96 36.07 -28.46 -8.76
N LEU A 97 37.17 -28.66 -8.03
CA LEU A 97 37.33 -28.08 -6.69
C LEU A 97 37.26 -26.55 -6.67
N ARG A 98 37.78 -25.86 -7.69
CA ARG A 98 37.73 -24.40 -7.79
C ARG A 98 36.31 -23.85 -7.92
N ASN A 99 35.43 -24.56 -8.60
CA ASN A 99 34.05 -24.12 -8.84
C ASN A 99 33.03 -24.79 -7.91
N LEU A 100 33.36 -25.95 -7.34
CA LEU A 100 32.48 -26.74 -6.50
C LEU A 100 32.17 -26.03 -5.17
N VAL A 101 33.15 -25.38 -4.55
CA VAL A 101 32.92 -24.64 -3.30
C VAL A 101 31.96 -23.46 -3.51
N PRO A 102 32.20 -22.54 -4.47
CA PRO A 102 31.22 -21.52 -4.84
C PRO A 102 29.83 -22.08 -5.18
N PHE A 103 29.79 -23.14 -6.00
CA PHE A 103 28.55 -23.79 -6.41
C PHE A 103 27.74 -24.30 -5.21
N LEU A 104 28.35 -25.13 -4.36
CA LEU A 104 27.66 -25.71 -3.20
C LEU A 104 27.27 -24.65 -2.17
N SER A 105 28.03 -23.55 -2.07
CA SER A 105 27.68 -22.40 -1.24
C SER A 105 26.41 -21.71 -1.74
N GLU A 106 26.32 -21.39 -3.04
CA GLU A 106 25.12 -20.79 -3.63
C GLU A 106 23.90 -21.73 -3.56
N ILE A 107 24.10 -23.04 -3.74
CA ILE A 107 23.05 -24.06 -3.58
C ILE A 107 22.55 -24.13 -2.13
N THR A 108 23.46 -24.09 -1.15
CA THR A 108 23.11 -24.11 0.28
C THR A 108 22.27 -22.90 0.64
N VAL A 109 22.71 -21.70 0.22
CA VAL A 109 21.97 -20.46 0.43
C VAL A 109 20.59 -20.54 -0.22
N ALA A 110 20.50 -20.98 -1.48
CA ALA A 110 19.21 -21.13 -2.16
C ALA A 110 18.27 -22.12 -1.45
N LYS A 111 18.78 -23.26 -0.98
CA LYS A 111 17.97 -24.25 -0.22
C LYS A 111 17.41 -23.67 1.07
N ILE A 112 18.24 -22.97 1.85
CA ILE A 112 17.83 -22.35 3.11
C ILE A 112 16.77 -21.29 2.84
N LEU A 113 17.04 -20.38 1.89
CA LEU A 113 16.09 -19.33 1.54
C LEU A 113 14.78 -19.90 1.01
N ILE A 114 14.79 -20.98 0.21
CA ILE A 114 13.55 -21.65 -0.24
C ILE A 114 12.76 -22.19 0.96
N LYS A 115 13.43 -22.81 1.94
CA LYS A 115 12.78 -23.33 3.15
C LYS A 115 12.16 -22.19 3.96
N ASP A 116 12.90 -21.10 4.16
CA ASP A 116 12.44 -19.93 4.91
C ASP A 116 11.29 -19.21 4.19
N ALA A 117 11.43 -18.98 2.88
CA ALA A 117 10.41 -18.40 2.03
C ALA A 117 9.13 -19.25 2.03
N ARG A 118 9.25 -20.59 2.04
CA ARG A 118 8.10 -21.49 2.16
C ARG A 118 7.36 -21.33 3.50
N LEU A 119 8.09 -21.32 4.61
CA LEU A 119 7.49 -21.09 5.93
C LEU A 119 6.79 -19.72 6.00
N ARG A 120 7.43 -18.71 5.40
CA ARG A 120 6.85 -17.36 5.31
C ARG A 120 5.61 -17.33 4.42
N ALA A 121 5.62 -18.01 3.27
CA ALA A 121 4.47 -18.13 2.40
C ALA A 121 3.29 -18.80 3.13
N GLU A 122 3.53 -19.89 3.87
CA GLU A 122 2.50 -20.55 4.67
C GLU A 122 1.90 -19.63 5.75
N HIS A 123 2.74 -18.80 6.38
CA HIS A 123 2.27 -17.79 7.33
C HIS A 123 1.46 -16.68 6.63
N LEU A 124 1.97 -16.15 5.51
CA LEU A 124 1.31 -15.13 4.71
C LEU A 124 -0.03 -15.61 4.16
N THR A 125 -0.19 -16.86 3.75
CA THR A 125 -1.48 -17.42 3.31
C THR A 125 -2.52 -17.44 4.43
N LYS A 126 -2.10 -17.67 5.69
CA LYS A 126 -3.02 -17.58 6.84
C LYS A 126 -3.46 -16.15 7.09
N GLU A 127 -2.53 -15.21 7.03
CA GLU A 127 -2.85 -13.78 7.12
C GLU A 127 -3.74 -13.35 5.95
N GLU A 128 -3.42 -13.73 4.71
CA GLU A 128 -4.22 -13.49 3.51
C GLU A 128 -5.69 -13.92 3.71
N THR A 129 -5.91 -15.13 4.24
CA THR A 129 -7.27 -15.64 4.50
C THR A 129 -8.02 -14.77 5.51
N LYS A 130 -7.32 -14.32 6.56
CA LYS A 130 -7.87 -13.40 7.57
C LYS A 130 -8.19 -12.03 6.95
N ILE A 131 -7.29 -11.51 6.13
CA ILE A 131 -7.44 -10.25 5.40
C ILE A 131 -8.67 -10.30 4.51
N ILE A 132 -8.79 -11.35 3.68
CA ILE A 132 -9.94 -11.53 2.79
C ILE A 132 -11.22 -11.62 3.61
N SER A 133 -11.26 -12.43 4.67
CA SER A 133 -12.44 -12.55 5.54
C SER A 133 -12.87 -11.22 6.15
N GLU A 134 -11.92 -10.45 6.70
CA GLU A 134 -12.20 -9.15 7.28
C GLU A 134 -12.66 -8.15 6.20
N VAL A 135 -11.98 -8.08 5.06
CA VAL A 135 -12.38 -7.22 3.92
C VAL A 135 -13.78 -7.59 3.41
N THR A 136 -14.12 -8.88 3.31
CA THR A 136 -15.46 -9.31 2.88
C THR A 136 -16.53 -8.89 3.89
N LYS A 137 -16.35 -9.16 5.19
CA LYS A 137 -17.29 -8.71 6.24
C LYS A 137 -17.48 -7.20 6.19
N ILE A 138 -16.38 -6.49 6.00
CA ILE A 138 -16.33 -5.04 5.87
C ILE A 138 -17.16 -4.56 4.67
N LEU A 139 -16.95 -5.13 3.49
CA LEU A 139 -17.67 -4.77 2.27
C LEU A 139 -19.17 -5.08 2.36
N GLU A 140 -19.54 -6.19 2.99
CA GLU A 140 -20.95 -6.53 3.27
C GLU A 140 -21.60 -5.51 4.21
N GLY A 141 -20.87 -5.11 5.27
CA GLY A 141 -21.31 -4.08 6.21
C GLY A 141 -21.42 -2.70 5.56
N ALA A 142 -20.50 -2.35 4.66
CA ALA A 142 -20.38 -0.99 4.09
C ALA A 142 -21.66 -0.46 3.42
N LYS A 143 -22.59 -1.34 3.03
CA LYS A 143 -23.90 -0.95 2.48
C LYS A 143 -24.85 -0.34 3.53
N THR A 144 -24.67 -0.66 4.81
CA THR A 144 -25.63 -0.34 5.90
C THR A 144 -25.01 0.47 7.04
N LEU A 145 -23.71 0.71 7.01
CA LEU A 145 -22.97 1.35 8.11
C LEU A 145 -23.06 2.88 8.09
N SER A 146 -22.92 3.47 9.28
CA SER A 146 -22.77 4.92 9.48
C SER A 146 -21.39 5.41 9.03
N VAL A 147 -21.26 6.71 8.79
CA VAL A 147 -19.99 7.37 8.41
C VAL A 147 -18.85 7.02 9.37
N SER A 148 -19.08 7.15 10.68
CA SER A 148 -18.05 6.85 11.69
C SER A 148 -17.52 5.41 11.63
N LYS A 149 -18.41 4.44 11.39
CA LYS A 149 -18.02 3.03 11.28
C LYS A 149 -17.29 2.74 9.97
N LEU A 150 -17.62 3.46 8.90
CA LEU A 150 -16.90 3.37 7.62
C LEU A 150 -15.48 3.95 7.72
N GLU A 151 -15.27 5.02 8.49
CA GLU A 151 -13.93 5.59 8.75
C GLU A 151 -13.06 4.63 9.59
N GLU A 152 -13.60 4.07 10.67
CA GLU A 152 -12.93 3.04 11.48
C GLU A 152 -12.51 1.82 10.64
N LEU A 153 -13.38 1.47 9.70
CA LEU A 153 -13.20 0.36 8.78
C LEU A 153 -12.16 0.66 7.69
N ALA A 154 -12.12 1.88 7.15
CA ALA A 154 -11.05 2.33 6.26
C ALA A 154 -9.68 2.31 6.97
N TYR A 155 -9.64 2.71 8.24
CA TYR A 155 -8.44 2.65 9.08
C TYR A 155 -7.97 1.21 9.31
N SER A 156 -8.91 0.33 9.65
CA SER A 156 -8.64 -1.10 9.88
C SER A 156 -8.08 -1.78 8.64
N ILE A 157 -8.68 -1.55 7.46
CA ILE A 157 -8.16 -2.06 6.19
C ILE A 157 -6.76 -1.51 5.91
N SER A 158 -6.53 -0.22 6.14
CA SER A 158 -5.24 0.42 5.89
C SER A 158 -4.12 -0.15 6.77
N SER A 159 -4.41 -0.39 8.06
CA SER A 159 -3.47 -1.00 8.99
C SER A 159 -3.08 -2.42 8.55
N LEU A 160 -4.09 -3.21 8.19
CA LEU A 160 -3.96 -4.60 7.77
C LEU A 160 -3.25 -4.74 6.42
N LYS A 161 -3.46 -3.79 5.50
CA LYS A 161 -2.64 -3.65 4.28
C LYS A 161 -1.16 -3.39 4.62
N GLY A 162 -0.89 -2.52 5.59
CA GLY A 162 0.48 -2.15 5.97
C GLY A 162 1.30 -3.34 6.49
N SER A 163 0.75 -4.10 7.44
CA SER A 163 1.44 -5.26 8.02
C SER A 163 1.68 -6.36 6.99
N PHE A 164 0.68 -6.66 6.15
CA PHE A 164 0.80 -7.67 5.10
C PHE A 164 1.80 -7.24 4.02
N PHE A 165 1.76 -5.98 3.60
CA PHE A 165 2.66 -5.45 2.59
C PHE A 165 4.14 -5.56 3.01
N SER A 166 4.46 -5.20 4.27
CA SER A 166 5.84 -5.32 4.76
C SER A 166 6.34 -6.77 4.75
N ALA A 167 5.52 -7.73 5.20
CA ALA A 167 5.90 -9.14 5.20
C ALA A 167 5.98 -9.73 3.78
N TYR A 168 5.08 -9.30 2.88
CA TYR A 168 5.12 -9.63 1.46
C TYR A 168 6.39 -9.12 0.78
N MET A 169 6.82 -7.88 1.05
CA MET A 169 8.05 -7.33 0.47
C MET A 169 9.29 -8.12 0.89
N GLN A 170 9.39 -8.52 2.16
CA GLN A 170 10.49 -9.38 2.60
C GLN A 170 10.46 -10.75 1.92
N PHE A 171 9.28 -11.33 1.70
CA PHE A 171 9.14 -12.57 0.93
C PHE A 171 9.61 -12.39 -0.52
N LYS A 172 9.24 -11.29 -1.18
CA LYS A 172 9.67 -10.97 -2.54
C LYS A 172 11.19 -10.80 -2.66
N ASP A 173 11.80 -10.09 -1.72
CA ASP A 173 13.25 -9.92 -1.67
C ASP A 173 13.97 -11.28 -1.54
N GLU A 174 13.42 -12.21 -0.75
CA GLU A 174 13.96 -13.58 -0.66
C GLU A 174 13.84 -14.33 -1.98
N LEU A 175 12.75 -14.20 -2.74
CA LEU A 175 12.61 -14.83 -4.06
C LEU A 175 13.66 -14.31 -5.05
N GLU A 176 13.95 -13.01 -5.02
CA GLU A 176 15.01 -12.39 -5.83
C GLU A 176 16.41 -12.88 -5.41
N GLU A 177 16.67 -13.04 -4.10
CA GLU A 177 17.95 -13.57 -3.60
C GLU A 177 18.12 -15.06 -3.95
N ILE A 178 17.04 -15.87 -3.89
CA ILE A 178 17.04 -17.25 -4.38
C ILE A 178 17.35 -17.28 -5.87
N SER A 179 16.63 -16.49 -6.68
CA SER A 179 16.83 -16.41 -8.13
C SER A 179 18.28 -16.05 -8.48
N SER A 180 18.81 -15.02 -7.82
CA SER A 180 20.20 -14.58 -7.98
C SER A 180 21.20 -15.66 -7.58
N SER A 181 20.95 -16.40 -6.51
CA SER A 181 21.82 -17.50 -6.07
C SER A 181 21.79 -18.67 -7.05
N LEU A 182 20.63 -18.99 -7.62
CA LEU A 182 20.50 -20.04 -8.64
C LEU A 182 21.18 -19.67 -9.96
N ILE A 183 21.13 -18.40 -10.39
CA ILE A 183 21.87 -17.93 -11.58
C ILE A 183 23.38 -18.11 -11.36
N ARG A 184 23.89 -17.71 -10.20
CA ARG A 184 25.32 -17.86 -9.88
C ARG A 184 25.74 -19.31 -9.70
N ALA A 185 24.87 -20.14 -9.12
CA ALA A 185 25.09 -21.57 -9.07
C ALA A 185 25.18 -22.17 -10.49
N GLU A 186 24.36 -21.70 -11.43
CA GLU A 186 24.44 -22.12 -12.84
C GLU A 186 25.75 -21.70 -13.51
N GLU A 187 26.23 -20.48 -13.25
CA GLU A 187 27.54 -20.00 -13.72
C GLU A 187 28.69 -20.90 -13.22
N HIS A 188 28.66 -21.30 -11.95
CA HIS A 188 29.68 -22.21 -11.37
C HIS A 188 29.47 -23.67 -11.78
N SER A 189 28.25 -24.04 -12.16
CA SER A 189 27.88 -25.41 -12.54
C SER A 189 28.48 -25.83 -13.87
N GLY A 190 28.73 -24.91 -14.81
CA GLY A 190 29.42 -25.15 -16.10
C GLY A 190 29.41 -26.61 -16.62
N GLU A 191 30.58 -27.23 -16.67
CA GLU A 191 30.79 -28.64 -17.06
C GLU A 191 30.60 -29.68 -15.94
N LEU A 192 30.13 -29.27 -14.76
CA LEU A 192 30.01 -30.12 -13.57
C LEU A 192 28.78 -31.03 -13.60
N GLY A 193 27.86 -30.88 -14.57
CA GLY A 193 26.72 -31.78 -14.74
C GLY A 193 25.61 -31.65 -13.68
N PHE A 194 25.60 -30.60 -12.85
CA PHE A 194 24.60 -30.42 -11.78
C PHE A 194 23.29 -29.74 -12.22
N ALA A 195 22.96 -29.80 -13.51
CA ALA A 195 21.78 -29.15 -14.07
C ALA A 195 20.46 -29.63 -13.45
N GLU A 196 20.38 -30.91 -13.07
CA GLU A 196 19.19 -31.49 -12.45
C GLU A 196 18.88 -30.88 -11.07
N LEU A 197 19.91 -30.67 -10.24
CA LEU A 197 19.74 -30.05 -8.92
C LEU A 197 19.26 -28.60 -9.04
N ILE A 198 19.86 -27.83 -9.96
CA ILE A 198 19.43 -26.45 -10.24
C ILE A 198 17.99 -26.44 -10.76
N SER A 199 17.64 -27.36 -11.66
CA SER A 199 16.29 -27.48 -12.21
C SER A 199 15.25 -27.78 -11.12
N SER A 200 15.57 -28.68 -10.19
CA SER A 200 14.72 -28.99 -9.04
C SER A 200 14.48 -27.77 -8.15
N LEU A 201 15.54 -27.02 -7.81
CA LEU A 201 15.41 -25.79 -7.02
C LEU A 201 14.65 -24.68 -7.78
N ARG A 202 14.85 -24.56 -9.11
CA ARG A 202 14.05 -23.67 -9.97
C ARG A 202 12.58 -24.03 -9.97
N SER A 203 12.25 -25.32 -9.95
CA SER A 203 10.85 -25.79 -9.84
C SER A 203 10.23 -25.38 -8.51
N GLN A 204 10.98 -25.51 -7.40
CA GLN A 204 10.54 -25.02 -6.09
C GLN A 204 10.37 -23.49 -6.06
N LEU A 205 11.31 -22.73 -6.64
CA LEU A 205 11.17 -21.27 -6.79
C LEU A 205 9.92 -20.90 -7.61
N ARG A 206 9.61 -21.63 -8.69
CA ARG A 206 8.38 -21.40 -9.47
C ARG A 206 7.12 -21.65 -8.64
N ALA A 207 7.12 -22.67 -7.79
CA ALA A 207 6.01 -22.90 -6.86
C ALA A 207 5.88 -21.73 -5.86
N LEU A 208 6.98 -21.19 -5.34
CA LEU A 208 6.96 -20.01 -4.48
C LEU A 208 6.42 -18.75 -5.20
N ARG A 209 6.75 -18.57 -6.48
CA ARG A 209 6.20 -17.46 -7.30
C ARG A 209 4.68 -17.55 -7.52
N GLN A 210 4.08 -18.72 -7.39
CA GLN A 210 2.61 -18.82 -7.41
C GLN A 210 1.99 -18.17 -6.17
N TYR A 211 2.63 -18.30 -5.01
CA TYR A 211 2.22 -17.58 -3.80
C TYR A 211 2.40 -16.07 -3.96
N GLU A 212 3.53 -15.62 -4.55
CA GLU A 212 3.76 -14.20 -4.86
C GLU A 212 2.59 -13.62 -5.68
N SER A 213 2.20 -14.30 -6.76
CA SER A 213 1.06 -13.87 -7.58
C SER A 213 -0.26 -13.84 -6.81
N SER A 214 -0.51 -14.80 -5.92
CA SER A 214 -1.69 -14.79 -5.04
C SER A 214 -1.68 -13.56 -4.13
N PHE A 215 -0.56 -13.30 -3.45
CA PHE A 215 -0.41 -12.18 -2.53
C PHE A 215 -0.54 -10.81 -3.22
N GLU A 216 -0.05 -10.67 -4.46
CA GLU A 216 -0.27 -9.47 -5.27
C GLU A 216 -1.76 -9.28 -5.59
N SER A 217 -2.47 -10.37 -5.93
CA SER A 217 -3.90 -10.33 -6.16
C SER A 217 -4.66 -9.91 -4.90
N THR A 218 -4.30 -10.44 -3.73
CA THR A 218 -4.88 -10.02 -2.44
C THR A 218 -4.67 -8.53 -2.20
N LEU A 219 -3.45 -8.02 -2.38
CA LEU A 219 -3.13 -6.61 -2.17
C LEU A 219 -3.93 -5.70 -3.10
N SER A 220 -4.14 -6.13 -4.34
CA SER A 220 -5.04 -5.43 -5.27
C SER A 220 -6.48 -5.46 -4.78
N GLY A 221 -7.00 -6.61 -4.34
CA GLY A 221 -8.36 -6.72 -3.81
C GLY A 221 -8.60 -5.86 -2.56
N VAL A 222 -7.61 -5.80 -1.66
CA VAL A 222 -7.64 -4.94 -0.47
C VAL A 222 -7.67 -3.46 -0.87
N ARG A 223 -6.90 -3.07 -1.90
CA ARG A 223 -6.90 -1.70 -2.42
C ARG A 223 -8.27 -1.34 -3.01
N ASP A 224 -8.83 -2.21 -3.85
CA ASP A 224 -10.12 -1.97 -4.49
C ASP A 224 -11.26 -1.85 -3.44
N ALA A 225 -11.18 -2.65 -2.38
CA ALA A 225 -12.10 -2.57 -1.26
C ALA A 225 -12.00 -1.22 -0.53
N LEU A 226 -10.77 -0.75 -0.28
CA LEU A 226 -10.52 0.54 0.36
C LEU A 226 -11.04 1.70 -0.51
N ASP A 227 -10.78 1.66 -1.82
CA ASP A 227 -11.28 2.66 -2.77
C ASP A 227 -12.82 2.69 -2.77
N THR A 228 -13.46 1.52 -2.70
CA THR A 228 -14.93 1.41 -2.59
C THR A 228 -15.46 2.05 -1.30
N VAL A 229 -14.81 1.81 -0.16
CA VAL A 229 -15.18 2.39 1.13
C VAL A 229 -15.03 3.91 1.10
N HIS A 230 -13.94 4.43 0.54
CA HIS A 230 -13.73 5.87 0.37
C HIS A 230 -14.80 6.52 -0.52
N LEU A 231 -15.11 5.91 -1.67
CA LEU A 231 -16.18 6.40 -2.54
C LEU A 231 -17.54 6.44 -1.83
N LYS A 232 -17.80 5.45 -0.96
CA LYS A 232 -19.02 5.41 -0.17
C LYS A 232 -19.07 6.51 0.90
N LEU A 233 -17.97 6.73 1.62
CA LEU A 233 -17.83 7.82 2.57
C LEU A 233 -18.06 9.18 1.91
N GLU A 234 -17.42 9.42 0.76
CA GLU A 234 -17.60 10.66 0.01
C GLU A 234 -19.06 10.85 -0.44
N SER A 235 -19.71 9.78 -0.91
CA SER A 235 -21.12 9.80 -1.27
C SER A 235 -22.04 10.17 -0.10
N LEU A 236 -21.77 9.63 1.10
CA LEU A 236 -22.53 9.93 2.31
C LEU A 236 -22.35 11.38 2.75
N HIS A 237 -21.12 11.89 2.76
CA HIS A 237 -20.85 13.31 3.08
C HIS A 237 -21.52 14.26 2.10
N ARG A 238 -21.49 13.94 0.78
CA ARG A 238 -22.21 14.74 -0.21
C ARG A 238 -23.71 14.75 0.04
N LYS A 239 -24.30 13.61 0.42
CA LYS A 239 -25.74 13.52 0.73
C LYS A 239 -26.10 14.36 1.97
N GLU A 240 -25.30 14.28 3.03
CA GLU A 240 -25.49 15.08 4.24
C GLU A 240 -25.40 16.58 3.94
N ASN A 241 -24.39 16.99 3.17
CA ASN A 241 -24.23 18.38 2.75
C ASN A 241 -25.42 18.88 1.92
N LEU A 242 -25.95 18.06 1.02
CA LEU A 242 -27.15 18.40 0.24
C LEU A 242 -28.40 18.50 1.11
N GLU A 243 -28.56 17.61 2.09
CA GLU A 243 -29.67 17.68 3.04
C GLU A 243 -29.61 18.94 3.92
N LEU A 244 -28.41 19.31 4.38
CA LEU A 244 -28.17 20.56 5.10
C LEU A 244 -28.47 21.78 4.23
N GLN A 245 -27.98 21.81 2.99
CA GLN A 245 -28.28 22.89 2.04
C GLN A 245 -29.79 22.99 1.78
N ARG A 246 -30.50 21.86 1.63
CA ARG A 246 -31.95 21.85 1.43
C ARG A 246 -32.70 22.39 2.64
N LYS A 247 -32.30 22.02 3.86
CA LYS A 247 -32.87 22.57 5.10
C LYS A 247 -32.63 24.07 5.21
N THR A 248 -31.41 24.53 4.96
CA THR A 248 -31.07 25.96 4.96
C THR A 248 -31.87 26.72 3.90
N SER A 249 -31.96 26.20 2.68
CA SER A 249 -32.77 26.79 1.61
C SER A 249 -34.26 26.87 1.99
N SER A 250 -34.81 25.84 2.63
CA SER A 250 -36.20 25.86 3.10
C SER A 250 -36.44 26.90 4.20
N LEU A 251 -35.48 27.08 5.11
CA LEU A 251 -35.53 28.09 6.16
C LEU A 251 -35.42 29.51 5.60
N GLN A 252 -34.55 29.73 4.62
CA GLN A 252 -34.43 31.01 3.92
C GLN A 252 -35.73 31.34 3.17
N ALA A 253 -36.33 30.38 2.48
CA ALA A 253 -37.62 30.57 1.82
C ALA A 253 -38.73 30.93 2.84
N ALA A 254 -38.78 30.25 3.99
CA ALA A 254 -39.73 30.56 5.05
C ALA A 254 -39.50 31.98 5.63
N ALA A 255 -38.24 32.36 5.88
CA ALA A 255 -37.89 33.69 6.35
C ALA A 255 -38.31 34.78 5.35
N ALA A 256 -38.06 34.57 4.05
CA ALA A 256 -38.48 35.48 2.99
C ALA A 256 -40.01 35.64 2.93
N VAL A 257 -40.77 34.57 3.15
CA VAL A 257 -42.25 34.63 3.22
C VAL A 257 -42.71 35.41 4.46
N ILE A 258 -42.09 35.20 5.62
CA ILE A 258 -42.41 35.95 6.84
C ILE A 258 -42.08 37.43 6.66
N GLU A 259 -40.93 37.75 6.08
CA GLU A 259 -40.52 39.12 5.79
C GLU A 259 -41.49 39.78 4.81
N PHE A 260 -41.87 39.08 3.75
CA PHE A 260 -42.89 39.55 2.81
C PHE A 260 -44.20 39.89 3.51
N ILE A 261 -44.74 38.99 4.35
CA ILE A 261 -46.01 39.20 5.07
C ILE A 261 -45.89 40.41 6.03
N ALA A 262 -44.78 40.51 6.75
CA ALA A 262 -44.54 41.61 7.69
C ALA A 262 -44.49 42.95 6.95
N VAL A 263 -43.66 43.06 5.90
CA VAL A 263 -43.54 44.29 5.11
C VAL A 263 -44.87 44.65 4.47
N PHE A 264 -45.60 43.68 3.93
CA PHE A 264 -46.91 43.91 3.31
C PHE A 264 -47.93 44.46 4.31
N TYR A 265 -48.03 43.83 5.49
CA TYR A 265 -48.96 44.25 6.53
C TYR A 265 -48.63 45.64 7.10
N TYR A 266 -47.36 45.90 7.41
CA TYR A 266 -46.93 47.20 7.91
C TYR A 266 -47.08 48.30 6.86
N SER A 267 -46.73 48.02 5.60
CA SER A 267 -46.90 48.96 4.50
C SER A 267 -48.37 49.31 4.30
N MET A 268 -49.26 48.31 4.32
CA MET A 268 -50.70 48.54 4.26
C MET A 268 -51.18 49.43 5.41
N GLY A 269 -50.76 49.14 6.64
CA GLY A 269 -51.12 49.92 7.83
C GLY A 269 -50.62 51.37 7.79
N ILE A 270 -49.39 51.59 7.29
CA ILE A 270 -48.84 52.94 7.09
C ILE A 270 -49.65 53.66 6.00
N TRP A 271 -49.81 53.07 4.83
CA TRP A 271 -50.51 53.69 3.71
C TRP A 271 -51.96 54.01 4.01
N SER A 272 -52.66 53.19 4.81
CA SER A 272 -54.03 53.49 5.23
C SER A 272 -54.17 54.77 6.05
N LYS A 273 -53.08 55.29 6.63
CA LYS A 273 -53.07 56.56 7.37
C LYS A 273 -52.74 57.78 6.50
N TYR A 274 -52.07 57.57 5.38
CA TYR A 274 -51.54 58.66 4.54
C TYR A 274 -52.23 58.78 3.17
N ALA A 275 -52.98 57.77 2.75
CA ALA A 275 -53.76 57.74 1.52
C ALA A 275 -55.20 57.30 1.81
N ASN A 276 -56.18 57.91 1.14
CA ASN A 276 -57.56 57.44 1.13
C ASN A 276 -57.67 56.16 0.28
N LEU A 277 -57.23 55.03 0.85
CA LEU A 277 -57.26 53.72 0.17
C LEU A 277 -58.67 53.26 -0.25
N GLU A 278 -59.72 53.93 0.23
CA GLU A 278 -61.12 53.69 -0.19
C GLU A 278 -61.43 54.20 -1.59
N GLU A 279 -60.75 55.26 -2.04
CA GLU A 279 -60.96 55.89 -3.36
C GLU A 279 -60.18 55.18 -4.47
N ILE A 280 -59.12 54.45 -4.10
CA ILE A 280 -58.27 53.70 -5.04
C ILE A 280 -58.85 52.28 -5.25
N PRO A 281 -58.96 51.79 -6.51
CA PRO A 281 -59.36 50.42 -6.77
C PRO A 281 -58.49 49.40 -6.03
N LYS A 282 -59.11 48.55 -5.21
CA LYS A 282 -58.42 47.60 -4.30
C LYS A 282 -57.36 46.72 -4.99
N TRP A 283 -57.56 46.38 -6.26
CA TRP A 283 -56.60 45.57 -7.03
C TRP A 283 -55.30 46.33 -7.33
N ILE A 284 -55.35 47.66 -7.53
CA ILE A 284 -54.18 48.51 -7.76
C ILE A 284 -53.38 48.60 -6.47
N SER A 285 -54.05 48.91 -5.36
CA SER A 285 -53.44 49.03 -4.03
C SER A 285 -52.79 47.72 -3.61
N PHE A 286 -53.47 46.60 -3.80
CA PHE A 286 -52.93 45.27 -3.53
C PHE A 286 -51.69 44.96 -4.37
N SER A 287 -51.74 45.22 -5.69
CA SER A 287 -50.62 44.95 -6.59
C SER A 287 -49.39 45.80 -6.26
N LEU A 288 -49.57 47.09 -5.99
CA LEU A 288 -48.48 47.99 -5.60
C LEU A 288 -47.84 47.57 -4.27
N LEU A 289 -48.64 47.23 -3.27
CA LEU A 289 -48.14 46.75 -1.97
C LEU A 289 -47.43 45.40 -2.10
N ALA A 290 -47.94 44.49 -2.93
CA ALA A 290 -47.31 43.20 -3.19
C ALA A 290 -45.96 43.36 -3.90
N ILE A 291 -45.89 44.22 -4.92
CA ILE A 291 -44.65 44.54 -5.64
C ILE A 291 -43.65 45.21 -4.69
N LEU A 292 -44.08 46.21 -3.91
CA LEU A 292 -43.22 46.87 -2.92
C LEU A 292 -42.65 45.85 -1.94
N SER A 293 -43.49 45.01 -1.35
CA SER A 293 -43.07 44.01 -0.36
C SER A 293 -42.11 42.99 -0.96
N THR A 294 -42.38 42.54 -2.19
CA THR A 294 -41.46 41.66 -2.94
C THR A 294 -40.10 42.33 -3.15
N LEU A 295 -40.09 43.59 -3.58
CA LEU A 295 -38.85 44.33 -3.83
C LEU A 295 -38.07 44.62 -2.57
N VAL A 296 -38.75 44.90 -1.45
CA VAL A 296 -38.10 45.09 -0.15
C VAL A 296 -37.39 43.80 0.27
N VAL A 297 -38.05 42.64 0.20
CA VAL A 297 -37.42 41.34 0.53
C VAL A 297 -36.21 41.06 -0.36
N ILE A 298 -36.33 41.27 -1.69
CA ILE A 298 -35.20 41.11 -2.62
C ILE A 298 -34.09 42.13 -2.31
N CYS A 299 -34.44 43.34 -1.88
CA CYS A 299 -33.48 44.38 -1.51
C CYS A 299 -32.73 43.99 -0.22
N THR A 300 -33.43 43.47 0.79
CA THR A 300 -32.81 42.97 2.03
C THR A 300 -31.80 41.87 1.73
N GLU A 301 -32.12 40.95 0.82
CA GLU A 301 -31.18 39.90 0.37
C GLU A 301 -29.96 40.51 -0.34
N ALA A 302 -30.17 41.44 -1.26
CA ALA A 302 -29.08 42.12 -1.97
C ALA A 302 -28.18 42.96 -1.03
N VAL A 303 -28.75 43.61 -0.02
CA VAL A 303 -28.00 44.32 1.03
C VAL A 303 -27.16 43.33 1.85
N GLY A 304 -27.73 42.17 2.21
CA GLY A 304 -27.02 41.09 2.88
C GLY A 304 -25.80 40.61 2.08
N GLU A 305 -25.96 40.39 0.77
CA GLU A 305 -24.85 40.02 -0.13
C GLU A 305 -23.76 41.11 -0.18
N VAL A 306 -24.12 42.39 -0.23
CA VAL A 306 -23.17 43.50 -0.24
C VAL A 306 -22.38 43.56 1.08
N LEU A 307 -23.05 43.36 2.21
CA LEU A 307 -22.41 43.36 3.54
C LEU A 307 -21.42 42.20 3.71
N THR A 308 -21.74 41.03 3.16
CA THR A 308 -20.86 39.85 3.23
C THR A 308 -19.72 39.91 2.23
N SER A 309 -20.00 40.29 0.97
CA SER A 309 -18.99 40.30 -0.10
C SER A 309 -18.14 41.58 -0.16
N LYS A 310 -18.52 42.63 0.57
CA LYS A 310 -17.91 43.98 0.55
C LYS A 310 -17.79 44.60 -0.85
N LYS A 311 -18.56 44.12 -1.83
CA LYS A 311 -18.59 44.64 -3.20
C LYS A 311 -20.02 44.95 -3.61
N LEU A 312 -20.23 46.10 -4.24
CA LEU A 312 -21.53 46.46 -4.79
C LEU A 312 -21.76 45.68 -6.09
N ASN A 313 -22.77 44.82 -6.09
CA ASN A 313 -23.15 44.00 -7.24
C ASN A 313 -24.16 44.77 -8.12
N GLY A 314 -24.14 44.54 -9.45
CA GLY A 314 -25.08 45.19 -10.38
C GLY A 314 -26.55 44.94 -10.04
N ARG A 315 -26.85 43.78 -9.44
CA ARG A 315 -28.18 43.43 -8.91
C ARG A 315 -28.68 44.42 -7.85
N PHE A 316 -27.80 44.89 -6.96
CA PHE A 316 -28.16 45.85 -5.91
C PHE A 316 -28.66 47.17 -6.49
N TYR A 317 -27.97 47.71 -7.50
CA TYR A 317 -28.37 48.95 -8.17
C TYR A 317 -29.72 48.83 -8.88
N VAL A 318 -29.93 47.71 -9.59
CA VAL A 318 -31.19 47.45 -10.30
C VAL A 318 -32.37 47.37 -9.31
N VAL A 319 -32.23 46.57 -8.25
CA VAL A 319 -33.28 46.38 -7.23
C VAL A 319 -33.58 47.69 -6.50
N THR A 320 -32.55 48.45 -6.12
CA THR A 320 -32.72 49.73 -5.42
C THR A 320 -33.43 50.76 -6.32
N THR A 321 -33.06 50.83 -7.60
CA THR A 321 -33.71 51.73 -8.56
C THR A 321 -35.18 51.37 -8.76
N LEU A 322 -35.50 50.07 -8.86
CA LEU A 322 -36.86 49.58 -9.03
C LEU A 322 -37.72 49.84 -7.78
N LEU A 323 -37.13 49.69 -6.58
CA LEU A 323 -37.77 50.05 -5.31
C LEU A 323 -38.13 51.54 -5.27
N ILE A 324 -37.20 52.43 -5.64
CA ILE A 324 -37.45 53.87 -5.70
C ILE A 324 -38.58 54.19 -6.69
N LEU A 325 -38.57 53.59 -7.88
CA LEU A 325 -39.62 53.78 -8.88
C LEU A 325 -41.01 53.38 -8.38
N VAL A 326 -41.10 52.26 -7.63
CA VAL A 326 -42.37 51.82 -7.04
C VAL A 326 -42.85 52.77 -5.95
N ILE A 327 -41.96 53.30 -5.12
CA ILE A 327 -42.32 54.32 -4.11
C ILE A 327 -42.85 55.59 -4.80
N ILE A 328 -42.19 56.06 -5.86
CA ILE A 328 -42.66 57.21 -6.65
C ILE A 328 -44.03 56.91 -7.27
N ALA A 329 -44.23 55.72 -7.83
CA ALA A 329 -45.51 55.32 -8.41
C ALA A 329 -46.64 55.31 -7.36
N MET A 330 -46.37 54.80 -6.15
CA MET A 330 -47.35 54.83 -5.05
C MET A 330 -47.71 56.26 -4.63
N LEU A 331 -46.72 57.16 -4.56
CA LEU A 331 -46.97 58.58 -4.27
C LEU A 331 -47.80 59.25 -5.36
N LEU A 332 -47.48 59.01 -6.65
CA LEU A 332 -48.24 59.58 -7.77
C LEU A 332 -49.69 59.10 -7.78
N VAL A 333 -49.93 57.81 -7.55
CA VAL A 333 -51.30 57.27 -7.48
C VAL A 333 -52.08 57.93 -6.36
N THR A 334 -51.44 58.23 -5.23
CA THR A 334 -52.07 58.90 -4.08
C THR A 334 -52.34 60.39 -4.32
N VAL A 335 -51.60 61.04 -5.21
CA VAL A 335 -51.82 62.46 -5.57
C VAL A 335 -52.91 62.61 -6.64
N TYR A 336 -53.05 61.61 -7.52
CA TYR A 336 -53.98 61.65 -8.65
C TYR A 336 -55.39 61.17 -8.31
N TYR A 337 -55.56 60.38 -7.25
CA TYR A 337 -56.84 59.89 -6.74
C TYR A 337 -57.14 60.53 -5.40
#